data_AF-A0AAZ1XQX5-F1
#
_entry.id   AF-A0AAZ1XQX5-F1
#
_cell.length_a   1.000
_cell.length_b   1.000
_cell.length_c   1.000
_cell.angle_alpha   90.00
_cell.angle_beta   90.00
_cell.angle_gamma   90.00
#
_symmetry.space_group_name_H-M   'P 1'
#
loop_
_entity.id
_entity.type
_entity.pdbx_description
1 polymer ?
#
loop_
_entity_poly.entity_id
_entity_poly.type
_entity_poly.pdbx_seq_one_letter_code
_entity_poly.pdbx_strand_id
1 'polypeptide(L)'
;MSKRLTREERIEIALISGERSNRVIAADFNARHPTRPPISHATVSKLLAKIRETGSVLDLPKCGRKKTVTNEETSVAVLASFSKSPQHSTHRKLQLLQQLNEDDPDRRTEFAEWAKQKLEQDPQFTQKILFSDEANFYVNGEVNKQNHRYWSDTNPHWMDPSKTVGTTKVMVWCGIWGTTIVGPFFINGNLKATGYLKLLHDDVFP
;
A
#
# COMPACT_ATOMS: atom_id res chain seq x y z
N MET A 1 35.96 -4.84 -19.36
CA MET A 1 36.89 -5.02 -18.22
C MET A 1 36.16 -4.71 -16.91
N SER A 2 36.38 -5.50 -15.87
CA SER A 2 35.72 -5.34 -14.57
C SER A 2 36.21 -4.08 -13.85
N LYS A 3 35.31 -3.31 -13.24
CA LYS A 3 35.65 -2.17 -12.36
C LYS A 3 36.06 -2.59 -10.94
N ARG A 4 35.98 -3.89 -10.63
CA ARG A 4 36.20 -4.43 -9.27
C ARG A 4 37.67 -4.81 -9.10
N LEU A 5 38.27 -4.31 -8.01
CA LEU A 5 39.64 -4.64 -7.61
C LEU A 5 39.77 -6.12 -7.23
N THR A 6 40.76 -6.81 -7.79
CA THR A 6 41.18 -8.16 -7.39
C THR A 6 41.83 -8.16 -6.00
N ARG A 7 42.08 -9.35 -5.44
CA ARG A 7 42.73 -9.45 -4.13
C ARG A 7 44.15 -8.89 -4.18
N GLU A 8 44.88 -9.19 -5.23
CA GLU A 8 46.27 -8.77 -5.46
C GLU A 8 46.35 -7.25 -5.61
N GLU A 9 45.47 -6.66 -6.41
CA GLU A 9 45.36 -5.21 -6.59
C GLU A 9 45.06 -4.49 -5.26
N ARG A 10 44.22 -5.07 -4.41
CA ARG A 10 43.91 -4.50 -3.09
C ARG A 10 45.09 -4.59 -2.13
N ILE A 11 45.84 -5.69 -2.17
CA ILE A 11 47.08 -5.85 -1.40
C ILE A 11 48.09 -4.80 -1.85
N GLU A 12 48.26 -4.60 -3.17
CA GLU A 12 49.17 -3.58 -3.68
C GLU A 12 48.78 -2.17 -3.23
N ILE A 13 47.50 -1.80 -3.31
CA ILE A 13 47.02 -0.51 -2.79
C ILE A 13 47.32 -0.36 -1.30
N ALA A 14 47.18 -1.42 -0.51
CA ALA A 14 47.51 -1.42 0.91
C ALA A 14 49.03 -1.32 1.16
N LEU A 15 49.87 -1.92 0.33
CA LEU A 15 51.34 -1.81 0.43
C LEU A 15 51.86 -0.44 0.01
N ILE A 16 51.21 0.20 -0.98
CA ILE A 16 51.49 1.59 -1.35
C ILE A 16 51.02 2.55 -0.24
N SER A 17 50.08 2.12 0.61
CA SER A 17 49.52 2.96 1.67
C SER A 17 50.51 3.12 2.84
N GLY A 18 51.27 4.22 2.79
CA GLY A 18 51.97 4.82 3.93
C GLY A 18 51.23 6.07 4.42
N GLU A 19 51.95 7.11 4.83
CA GLU A 19 51.40 8.45 5.16
C GLU A 19 50.94 9.26 3.91
N ARG A 20 50.82 8.59 2.76
CA ARG A 20 50.47 9.23 1.49
C ARG A 20 48.97 9.49 1.43
N SER A 21 48.60 10.60 0.77
CA SER A 21 47.18 10.89 0.54
C SER A 21 46.54 9.89 -0.42
N ASN A 22 45.26 9.59 -0.21
CA ASN A 22 44.47 8.68 -1.05
C ASN A 22 44.46 9.07 -2.55
N ARG A 23 44.68 10.36 -2.87
CA ARG A 23 44.79 10.85 -4.27
C ARG A 23 46.10 10.42 -4.91
N VAL A 24 47.20 10.54 -4.18
CA VAL A 24 48.53 10.11 -4.64
C VAL A 24 48.56 8.59 -4.83
N ILE A 25 47.99 7.84 -3.89
CA ILE A 25 47.89 6.38 -3.98
C ILE A 25 47.09 5.96 -5.22
N ALA A 26 45.96 6.61 -5.50
CA ALA A 26 45.16 6.32 -6.70
C ALA A 26 45.92 6.66 -8.00
N ALA A 27 46.68 7.77 -8.03
CA ALA A 27 47.47 8.16 -9.18
C ALA A 27 48.63 7.18 -9.45
N ASP A 28 49.41 6.85 -8.42
CA ASP A 28 50.52 5.88 -8.51
C ASP A 28 50.01 4.52 -8.98
N PHE A 29 48.89 4.06 -8.42
CA PHE A 29 48.31 2.79 -8.80
C PHE A 29 47.74 2.78 -10.23
N ASN A 30 47.09 3.87 -10.67
CA ASN A 30 46.63 3.98 -12.06
C ASN A 30 47.80 4.06 -13.05
N ALA A 31 48.92 4.69 -12.68
CA ALA A 31 50.12 4.76 -13.51
C ALA A 31 50.78 3.38 -13.70
N ARG A 32 50.76 2.54 -12.65
CA ARG A 32 51.28 1.15 -12.71
C ARG A 32 50.38 0.18 -13.46
N HIS A 33 49.10 0.52 -13.60
CA HIS A 33 48.10 -0.33 -14.24
C HIS A 33 47.38 0.40 -15.38
N PRO A 34 48.06 0.70 -16.51
CA PRO A 34 47.48 1.47 -17.61
C PRO A 34 46.42 0.68 -18.41
N THR A 35 46.43 -0.65 -18.31
CA THR A 35 45.53 -1.54 -19.04
C THR A 35 44.13 -1.66 -18.42
N ARG A 36 43.92 -1.15 -17.21
CA ARG A 36 42.64 -1.23 -16.50
C ARG A 36 41.97 0.14 -16.40
N PRO A 37 40.64 0.19 -16.18
CA PRO A 37 39.96 1.44 -15.91
C PRO A 37 40.53 2.13 -14.65
N PRO A 38 40.78 3.45 -14.69
CA PRO A 38 41.38 4.15 -13.57
C PRO A 38 40.45 4.11 -12.34
N ILE A 39 41.04 3.88 -11.17
CA ILE A 39 40.29 3.97 -9.91
C ILE A 39 40.31 5.39 -9.37
N SER A 40 39.28 5.71 -8.60
CA SER A 40 39.19 6.97 -7.88
C SER A 40 39.88 6.91 -6.52
N HIS A 41 40.28 8.07 -6.02
CA HIS A 41 40.68 8.28 -4.62
C HIS A 41 39.64 7.76 -3.61
N ALA A 42 38.35 7.83 -3.94
CA ALA A 42 37.28 7.36 -3.07
C ALA A 42 37.27 5.82 -2.97
N THR A 43 37.66 5.13 -4.04
CA THR A 43 37.84 3.68 -4.03
C THR A 43 38.96 3.28 -3.07
N VAL A 44 40.09 4.01 -3.10
CA VAL A 44 41.21 3.81 -2.16
C VAL A 44 40.77 4.06 -0.72
N SER A 45 40.07 5.19 -0.47
CA SER A 45 39.57 5.54 0.86
C SER A 45 38.66 4.46 1.45
N LYS A 46 37.68 3.96 0.67
CA LYS A 46 36.76 2.90 1.11
C LYS A 46 37.49 1.59 1.39
N LEU A 47 38.48 1.24 0.56
CA LEU A 47 39.27 0.02 0.73
C LEU A 47 40.10 0.09 2.02
N LEU A 48 40.86 1.18 2.22
CA LEU A 48 41.71 1.34 3.40
C LEU A 48 40.90 1.45 4.68
N ALA A 49 39.75 2.13 4.67
CA ALA A 49 38.84 2.17 5.81
C ALA A 49 38.36 0.76 6.20
N LYS A 50 37.93 -0.04 5.21
CA LYS A 50 37.50 -1.41 5.43
C LYS A 50 38.64 -2.30 5.96
N ILE A 51 39.86 -2.16 5.44
CA ILE A 51 41.02 -2.92 5.92
C ILE A 51 41.36 -2.53 7.37
N ARG A 52 41.32 -1.24 7.72
CA ARG A 52 41.53 -0.78 9.10
C ARG A 52 40.48 -1.32 10.07
N GLU A 53 39.23 -1.41 9.63
CA GLU A 53 38.12 -1.91 10.45
C GLU A 53 38.12 -3.44 10.61
N THR A 54 38.44 -4.18 9.55
CA THR A 54 38.27 -5.64 9.52
C THR A 54 39.58 -6.44 9.56
N GLY A 55 40.73 -5.77 9.38
CA GLY A 55 42.03 -6.42 9.21
C GLY A 55 42.16 -7.27 7.94
N SER A 56 41.16 -7.27 7.06
CA SER A 56 41.07 -8.21 5.94
C SER A 56 40.92 -7.51 4.59
N VAL A 57 41.66 -8.01 3.60
CA VAL A 57 41.58 -7.57 2.21
C VAL A 57 40.48 -8.34 1.44
N LEU A 58 39.97 -9.43 2.03
CA LEU A 58 38.93 -10.27 1.43
C LEU A 58 37.59 -9.54 1.39
N ASP A 59 36.73 -9.94 0.46
CA ASP A 59 35.35 -9.47 0.46
C ASP A 59 34.62 -9.98 1.70
N LEU A 60 33.85 -9.09 2.33
CA LEU A 60 32.97 -9.50 3.41
C LEU A 60 31.93 -10.45 2.82
N PRO A 61 31.58 -11.55 3.53
CA PRO A 61 30.45 -12.37 3.12
C PRO A 61 29.23 -11.46 2.93
N LYS A 62 28.56 -11.61 1.78
CA LYS A 62 27.36 -10.81 1.49
C LYS A 62 26.35 -11.05 2.62
N CYS A 63 25.89 -9.98 3.26
CA CYS A 63 24.72 -10.06 4.12
C CYS A 63 23.54 -10.47 3.23
N GLY A 64 23.15 -11.74 3.30
CA GLY A 64 21.96 -12.22 2.61
C GLY A 64 20.71 -11.51 3.15
N ARG A 65 19.57 -11.68 2.46
CA ARG A 65 18.26 -11.31 3.00
C ARG A 65 18.13 -11.92 4.39
N LYS A 66 17.89 -11.10 5.42
CA LYS A 66 17.63 -11.58 6.78
C LYS A 66 16.51 -12.62 6.68
N LYS A 67 16.78 -13.88 7.03
CA LYS A 67 15.70 -14.86 7.24
C LYS A 67 14.84 -14.32 8.37
N THR A 68 13.52 -14.28 8.19
CA THR A 68 12.60 -14.00 9.29
C THR A 68 12.81 -15.09 10.32
N VAL A 69 13.52 -14.76 11.40
CA VAL A 69 13.79 -15.69 12.48
C VAL A 69 12.50 -15.84 13.26
N THR A 70 11.95 -17.04 13.30
CA THR A 70 10.88 -17.42 14.23
C THR A 70 11.53 -17.70 15.59
N ASN A 71 12.05 -16.67 16.27
CA ASN A 71 12.59 -16.82 17.64
C ASN A 71 11.44 -16.65 18.64
N GLU A 72 11.58 -17.24 19.83
CA GLU A 72 10.65 -17.04 20.94
C GLU A 72 10.50 -15.55 21.25
N GLU A 73 11.59 -14.79 21.26
CA GLU A 73 11.56 -13.33 21.46
C GLU A 73 10.70 -12.60 20.41
N THR A 74 10.71 -13.05 19.15
CA THR A 74 9.89 -12.47 18.08
C THR A 74 8.43 -12.83 18.27
N SER A 75 8.14 -14.06 18.70
CA SER A 75 6.77 -14.47 19.05
C SER A 75 6.22 -13.70 20.25
N VAL A 76 7.04 -13.47 21.28
CA VAL A 76 6.70 -12.66 22.46
C VAL A 76 6.47 -11.21 22.05
N ALA A 77 7.30 -10.64 21.17
CA ALA A 77 7.10 -9.29 20.66
C ALA A 77 5.79 -9.16 19.84
N VAL A 78 5.46 -10.16 19.03
CA VAL A 78 4.19 -10.21 18.28
C VAL A 78 3.01 -10.32 19.25
N LEU A 79 3.07 -11.20 20.24
CA LEU A 79 2.02 -11.34 21.27
C LEU A 79 1.85 -10.05 22.07
N ALA A 80 2.94 -9.39 22.48
CA ALA A 80 2.89 -8.11 23.16
C ALA A 80 2.29 -7.00 22.28
N SER A 81 2.62 -6.98 20.98
CA SER A 81 2.03 -6.03 20.03
C SER A 81 0.52 -6.26 19.84
N PHE A 82 0.08 -7.52 19.82
CA PHE A 82 -1.32 -7.88 19.71
C PHE A 82 -2.10 -7.51 20.99
N SER A 83 -1.55 -7.82 22.17
CA SER A 83 -2.15 -7.43 23.46
C SER A 83 -2.27 -5.92 23.61
N LYS A 84 -1.31 -5.14 23.07
CA LYS A 84 -1.34 -3.68 23.09
C LYS A 84 -2.39 -3.09 22.13
N SER A 85 -2.68 -3.75 21.02
CA SER A 85 -3.64 -3.26 20.02
C SER A 85 -4.29 -4.42 19.25
N PRO A 86 -5.30 -5.08 19.83
CA PRO A 86 -5.88 -6.32 19.28
C PRO A 86 -6.53 -6.14 17.90
N GLN A 87 -6.88 -4.90 17.54
CA GLN A 87 -7.59 -4.56 16.31
C GLN A 87 -6.68 -4.12 15.16
N HIS A 88 -5.37 -4.03 15.39
CA HIS A 88 -4.42 -3.54 14.40
C HIS A 88 -3.69 -4.71 13.72
N SER A 89 -3.91 -4.89 12.41
CA SER A 89 -3.12 -5.83 11.61
C SER A 89 -1.68 -5.32 11.46
N THR A 90 -0.70 -6.23 11.48
CA THR A 90 0.70 -5.94 11.13
C THR A 90 0.88 -5.61 9.64
N HIS A 91 -0.10 -5.94 8.80
CA HIS A 91 -0.16 -5.54 7.39
C HIS A 91 -1.00 -4.27 7.24
N ARG A 92 -0.44 -3.27 6.54
CA ARG A 92 -1.12 -1.99 6.30
C ARG A 92 -2.25 -2.16 5.29
N LYS A 93 -3.44 -2.40 5.81
CA LYS A 93 -4.70 -2.29 5.07
C LYS A 93 -5.00 -0.81 4.86
N LEU A 94 -5.17 -0.37 3.60
CA LEU A 94 -5.85 0.89 3.33
C LEU A 94 -7.29 0.76 3.83
N GLN A 95 -7.55 1.30 5.02
CA GLN A 95 -8.91 1.52 5.51
C GLN A 95 -9.33 2.90 5.03
N LEU A 96 -10.35 2.92 4.17
CA LEU A 96 -11.16 4.11 4.00
C LEU A 96 -11.94 4.27 5.32
N LEU A 97 -11.41 5.05 6.24
CA LEU A 97 -12.12 5.39 7.47
C LEU A 97 -13.14 6.46 7.09
N GLN A 98 -14.41 6.07 7.05
CA GLN A 98 -15.48 7.04 7.09
C GLN A 98 -15.39 7.70 8.46
N GLN A 99 -15.29 9.03 8.49
CA GLN A 99 -15.28 9.79 9.73
C GLN A 99 -16.67 9.64 10.35
N LEU A 100 -16.78 8.80 11.37
CA LEU A 100 -17.98 8.63 12.18
C LEU A 100 -17.96 9.72 13.25
N ASN A 101 -19.11 10.36 13.46
CA ASN A 101 -19.33 11.25 14.59
C ASN A 101 -19.53 10.43 15.88
N GLU A 102 -19.34 11.07 17.03
CA GLU A 102 -19.46 10.40 18.34
C GLU A 102 -20.84 9.78 18.58
N ASP A 103 -21.90 10.34 17.99
CA ASP A 103 -23.28 9.86 18.11
C ASP A 103 -23.65 8.72 17.14
N ASP A 104 -22.85 8.48 16.10
CA ASP A 104 -23.18 7.49 15.07
C ASP A 104 -23.25 6.04 15.61
N PRO A 105 -22.36 5.58 16.52
CA PRO A 105 -22.46 4.25 17.11
C PRO A 105 -23.78 4.01 17.84
N ASP A 106 -24.25 4.99 18.61
CA ASP A 106 -25.48 4.87 19.40
C ASP A 106 -26.70 4.80 18.47
N ARG A 107 -26.79 5.70 17.48
CA ARG A 107 -27.88 5.69 16.48
C ARG A 107 -27.93 4.39 15.69
N ARG A 108 -26.77 3.83 15.34
CA ARG A 108 -26.70 2.55 14.63
C ARG A 108 -27.14 1.38 15.51
N THR A 109 -26.82 1.42 16.79
CA THR A 109 -27.24 0.39 17.76
C THR A 109 -28.75 0.44 17.98
N GLU A 110 -29.31 1.64 18.19
CA GLU A 110 -30.75 1.86 18.35
C GLU A 110 -31.53 1.35 17.12
N PHE A 111 -31.08 1.70 15.91
CA PHE A 111 -31.70 1.19 14.68
C PHE A 111 -31.62 -0.33 14.57
N ALA A 112 -30.49 -0.95 14.94
CA ALA A 112 -30.31 -2.40 14.88
C ALA A 112 -31.25 -3.12 15.87
N GLU A 113 -31.41 -2.59 17.08
CA GLU A 113 -32.34 -3.11 18.09
C GLU A 113 -33.79 -2.99 17.63
N TRP A 114 -34.17 -1.82 17.08
CA TRP A 114 -35.49 -1.60 16.50
C TRP A 114 -35.78 -2.57 15.34
N ALA A 115 -34.84 -2.73 14.41
CA ALA A 115 -34.99 -3.60 13.25
C ALA A 115 -35.14 -5.06 13.68
N LYS A 116 -34.37 -5.50 14.69
CA LYS A 116 -34.49 -6.83 15.28
C LYS A 116 -35.89 -7.07 15.86
N GLN A 117 -36.42 -6.13 16.65
CA GLN A 117 -37.77 -6.26 17.21
C GLN A 117 -38.85 -6.35 16.13
N LYS A 118 -38.71 -5.59 15.03
CA LYS A 118 -39.66 -5.65 13.90
C LYS A 118 -39.65 -7.01 13.21
N LEU A 119 -38.47 -7.61 13.04
CA LEU A 119 -38.34 -8.95 12.46
C LEU A 119 -38.89 -10.05 13.38
N GLU A 120 -38.77 -9.89 14.70
CA GLU A 120 -39.35 -10.83 15.68
C GLU A 120 -40.89 -10.75 15.68
N GLN A 121 -41.47 -9.57 15.50
CA GLN A 121 -42.92 -9.37 15.43
C GLN A 121 -43.52 -9.82 14.11
N ASP A 122 -42.82 -9.61 12.99
CA ASP A 122 -43.27 -9.96 11.65
C ASP A 122 -42.12 -10.59 10.85
N PRO A 123 -42.08 -11.94 10.73
CA PRO A 123 -41.06 -12.63 9.94
C PRO A 123 -41.02 -12.23 8.46
N GLN A 124 -42.10 -11.63 7.92
CA GLN A 124 -42.18 -11.15 6.54
C GLN A 124 -41.85 -9.65 6.41
N PHE A 125 -41.45 -8.98 7.49
CA PHE A 125 -41.18 -7.54 7.49
C PHE A 125 -40.17 -7.13 6.40
N THR A 126 -39.13 -7.93 6.16
CA THR A 126 -38.14 -7.66 5.09
C THR A 126 -38.77 -7.60 3.70
N GLN A 127 -39.83 -8.35 3.44
CA GLN A 127 -40.53 -8.34 2.15
C GLN A 127 -41.35 -7.06 1.94
N LYS A 128 -41.55 -6.27 3.00
CA LYS A 128 -42.26 -4.98 2.95
C LYS A 128 -41.32 -3.78 2.81
N ILE A 129 -40.01 -4.02 2.80
CA ILE A 129 -38.99 -2.99 2.66
C ILE A 129 -38.48 -2.96 1.22
N LEU A 130 -38.50 -1.78 0.61
CA LEU A 130 -37.75 -1.49 -0.60
C LEU A 130 -36.38 -0.93 -0.18
N PHE A 131 -35.33 -1.73 -0.34
CA PHE A 131 -33.97 -1.24 -0.23
C PHE A 131 -33.59 -0.57 -1.55
N SER A 132 -32.91 0.57 -1.52
CA SER A 132 -32.44 1.24 -2.73
C SER A 132 -31.09 1.91 -2.50
N ASP A 133 -30.35 2.09 -3.59
CA ASP A 133 -29.05 2.78 -3.58
C ASP A 133 -28.73 3.36 -4.97
N GLU A 134 -27.80 4.31 -4.99
CA GLU A 134 -27.26 4.91 -6.20
C GLU A 134 -25.77 4.57 -6.40
N ALA A 135 -25.43 4.12 -7.60
CA ALA A 135 -24.04 3.84 -7.98
C ALA A 135 -23.61 4.69 -9.19
N ASN A 136 -22.40 5.22 -9.16
CA ASN A 136 -21.78 5.87 -10.32
C ASN A 136 -20.91 4.86 -11.08
N PHE A 137 -21.13 4.74 -12.39
CA PHE A 137 -20.31 3.95 -13.31
C PHE A 137 -19.56 4.89 -14.25
N TYR A 138 -18.24 4.72 -14.34
CA TYR A 138 -17.38 5.56 -15.16
C TYR A 138 -17.02 4.86 -16.47
N VAL A 139 -17.12 5.58 -17.59
CA VAL A 139 -16.90 5.03 -18.94
C VAL A 139 -15.42 4.68 -19.19
N ASN A 140 -14.49 5.30 -18.45
CA ASN A 140 -13.05 5.04 -18.55
C ASN A 140 -12.59 3.80 -17.76
N GLY A 141 -13.50 3.03 -17.17
CA GLY A 141 -13.15 1.88 -16.33
C GLY A 141 -12.65 2.23 -14.93
N GLU A 142 -12.83 3.48 -14.46
CA GLU A 142 -12.60 3.82 -13.05
C GLU A 142 -13.58 3.00 -12.18
N VAL A 143 -13.01 2.14 -11.33
CA VAL A 143 -13.76 1.23 -10.47
C VAL A 143 -13.88 1.85 -9.08
N ASN A 144 -15.00 1.62 -8.40
CA ASN A 144 -15.19 2.11 -7.04
C ASN A 144 -14.06 1.62 -6.12
N LYS A 145 -13.32 2.56 -5.51
CA LYS A 145 -12.21 2.31 -4.57
C LYS A 145 -12.57 1.40 -3.41
N GLN A 146 -13.83 1.40 -2.99
CA GLN A 146 -14.32 0.59 -1.88
C GLN A 146 -14.23 -0.91 -2.20
N ASN A 147 -14.30 -1.27 -3.49
CA ASN A 147 -14.15 -2.65 -3.99
C ASN A 147 -12.71 -3.01 -4.37
N HIS A 148 -11.80 -2.03 -4.48
CA HIS A 148 -10.39 -2.25 -4.81
C HIS A 148 -9.53 -2.41 -3.55
N ARG A 149 -9.48 -3.64 -3.02
CA ARG A 149 -8.56 -4.00 -1.93
C ARG A 149 -7.29 -4.63 -2.49
N TYR A 150 -6.17 -3.96 -2.31
CA TYR A 150 -4.86 -4.49 -2.66
C TYR A 150 -4.08 -4.89 -1.40
N TRP A 151 -3.37 -6.02 -1.48
CA TRP A 151 -2.51 -6.53 -0.41
C TRP A 151 -1.05 -6.34 -0.82
N SER A 152 -0.24 -5.75 0.05
CA SER A 152 1.20 -5.61 -0.15
C SER A 152 1.93 -5.59 1.20
N ASP A 153 3.10 -6.21 1.24
CA ASP A 153 3.98 -6.25 2.43
C ASP A 153 4.72 -4.93 2.67
N THR A 154 4.74 -4.04 1.68
CA THR A 154 5.34 -2.70 1.77
C THR A 154 4.37 -1.65 1.22
N ASN A 155 4.47 -0.38 1.65
CA ASN A 155 3.63 0.67 1.08
C ASN A 155 4.08 0.89 -0.38
N PRO A 156 3.27 0.52 -1.37
CA PRO A 156 3.68 0.53 -2.76
C PRO A 156 3.50 1.90 -3.42
N HIS A 157 3.01 2.90 -2.68
CA HIS A 157 2.68 4.23 -3.22
C HIS A 157 1.84 4.15 -4.50
N TRP A 158 0.83 3.27 -4.52
CA TRP A 158 -0.03 3.09 -5.68
C TRP A 158 -0.69 4.42 -6.07
N MET A 159 -0.32 4.91 -7.25
CA MET A 159 -1.05 5.96 -7.94
C MET A 159 -1.97 5.28 -8.95
N ASP A 160 -3.25 5.60 -8.87
CA ASP A 160 -4.26 5.11 -9.80
C ASP A 160 -4.36 6.07 -10.99
N PRO A 161 -3.84 5.71 -12.18
CA PRO A 161 -3.86 6.57 -13.35
C PRO A 161 -5.27 6.71 -13.97
N SER A 162 -6.26 5.92 -13.53
CA SER A 162 -7.64 5.98 -14.04
C SER A 162 -8.39 7.24 -13.62
N LYS A 163 -7.88 7.98 -12.62
CA LYS A 163 -8.45 9.25 -12.16
C LYS A 163 -8.15 10.40 -13.10
N THR A 164 -8.84 10.44 -14.23
CA THR A 164 -8.78 11.58 -15.14
C THR A 164 -9.89 12.58 -14.80
N VAL A 165 -9.52 13.82 -14.54
CA VAL A 165 -10.48 14.93 -14.37
C VAL A 165 -11.26 15.09 -15.68
N GLY A 166 -12.60 15.07 -15.60
CA GLY A 166 -13.48 15.22 -16.77
C GLY A 166 -14.06 13.92 -17.35
N THR A 167 -13.86 12.78 -16.69
CA THR A 167 -14.44 11.49 -17.12
C THR A 167 -15.97 11.49 -17.09
N THR A 168 -16.59 11.03 -18.17
CA THR A 168 -18.05 10.81 -18.24
C THR A 168 -18.47 9.67 -17.31
N LYS A 169 -19.48 9.93 -16.49
CA LYS A 169 -20.09 8.95 -15.59
C LYS A 169 -21.59 8.85 -15.83
N VAL A 170 -22.15 7.68 -15.56
CA VAL A 170 -23.59 7.43 -15.51
C VAL A 170 -23.95 7.07 -14.08
N MET A 171 -24.98 7.72 -13.53
CA MET A 171 -25.53 7.36 -12.24
C MET A 171 -26.67 6.36 -12.46
N VAL A 172 -26.68 5.28 -11.71
CA VAL A 172 -27.70 4.24 -11.78
C VAL A 172 -28.37 4.14 -10.42
N TRP A 173 -29.69 4.25 -10.41
CA TRP A 173 -30.51 3.93 -9.25
C TRP A 173 -31.05 2.52 -9.40
N CYS A 174 -31.04 1.74 -8.32
CA CYS A 174 -31.65 0.42 -8.28
C CYS A 174 -32.25 0.15 -6.90
N GLY A 175 -33.40 -0.51 -6.89
CA GLY A 175 -34.06 -0.99 -5.70
C GLY A 175 -34.16 -2.52 -5.66
N ILE A 176 -34.31 -3.07 -4.46
CA ILE A 176 -34.62 -4.47 -4.20
C ILE A 176 -35.82 -4.49 -3.27
N TRP A 177 -36.90 -5.12 -3.72
CA TRP A 177 -38.13 -5.30 -2.94
C TRP A 177 -38.47 -6.77 -2.84
N GLY A 178 -38.33 -7.33 -1.63
CA GLY A 178 -38.42 -8.77 -1.42
C GLY A 178 -37.38 -9.52 -2.28
N THR A 179 -37.84 -10.28 -3.26
CA THR A 179 -36.98 -11.00 -4.22
C THR A 179 -36.90 -10.34 -5.60
N THR A 180 -37.52 -9.18 -5.78
CA THR A 180 -37.63 -8.50 -7.07
C THR A 180 -36.69 -7.31 -7.13
N ILE A 181 -36.09 -7.09 -8.30
CA ILE A 181 -35.28 -5.90 -8.59
C ILE A 181 -36.20 -4.83 -9.18
N VAL A 182 -36.13 -3.60 -8.66
CA VAL A 182 -36.83 -2.42 -9.16
C VAL A 182 -35.81 -1.50 -9.84
N GLY A 183 -36.04 -1.13 -11.10
CA GLY A 183 -35.03 -0.50 -11.97
C GLY A 183 -34.34 -1.52 -12.88
N PRO A 184 -33.09 -1.29 -13.33
CA PRO A 184 -32.22 -0.13 -13.08
C PRO A 184 -32.67 1.12 -13.84
N PHE A 185 -32.61 2.28 -13.18
CA PHE A 185 -32.88 3.57 -13.83
C PHE A 185 -31.58 4.32 -14.08
N PHE A 186 -31.35 4.66 -15.34
CA PHE A 186 -30.15 5.36 -15.79
C PHE A 186 -30.37 6.87 -15.78
N ILE A 187 -29.58 7.57 -14.97
CA ILE A 187 -29.68 9.01 -14.77
C ILE A 187 -28.49 9.67 -15.47
N ASN A 188 -28.80 10.51 -16.46
CA ASN A 188 -27.81 11.32 -17.15
C ASN A 188 -27.45 12.55 -16.28
N GLY A 189 -26.26 12.52 -15.69
CA GLY A 189 -25.75 13.59 -14.83
C GLY A 189 -25.93 13.31 -13.34
N ASN A 190 -26.04 14.38 -12.53
CA ASN A 190 -26.24 14.24 -11.09
C ASN A 190 -27.73 14.27 -10.74
N LEU A 191 -28.16 13.31 -9.93
CA LEU A 191 -29.51 13.24 -9.40
C LEU A 191 -29.75 14.37 -8.39
N LYS A 192 -30.69 15.27 -8.70
CA LYS A 192 -31.15 16.32 -7.79
C LYS A 192 -32.43 15.86 -7.08
N ALA A 193 -32.74 16.47 -5.95
CA ALA A 193 -33.94 16.13 -5.16
C ALA A 193 -35.24 16.11 -5.99
N THR A 194 -35.42 17.06 -6.90
CA THR A 194 -36.61 17.10 -7.78
C THR A 194 -36.65 15.94 -8.78
N GLY A 195 -35.49 15.56 -9.33
CA GLY A 195 -35.39 14.39 -10.21
C GLY A 195 -35.60 13.08 -9.46
N TYR A 196 -35.15 13.02 -8.20
CA TYR A 196 -35.39 11.88 -7.32
C TYR A 196 -36.87 11.71 -6.99
N LEU A 197 -37.54 12.79 -6.61
CA LEU A 197 -38.97 12.76 -6.31
C LEU A 197 -39.77 12.31 -7.52
N LYS A 198 -39.43 12.81 -8.71
CA LYS A 198 -40.06 12.40 -9.96
C LYS A 198 -39.86 10.92 -10.23
N LEU A 199 -38.64 10.41 -10.09
CA LEU A 199 -38.31 8.99 -10.24
C LEU A 199 -39.16 8.12 -9.29
N LEU A 200 -39.28 8.53 -8.03
CA LEU A 200 -40.07 7.79 -7.05
C LEU A 200 -41.56 7.74 -7.40
N HIS A 201 -42.12 8.88 -7.80
CA HIS A 201 -43.55 9.01 -8.09
C HIS A 201 -43.93 8.38 -9.44
N ASP A 202 -43.13 8.57 -10.47
CA ASP A 202 -43.52 8.20 -11.83
C ASP A 202 -43.11 6.74 -12.17
N ASP A 203 -42.01 6.25 -11.59
CA ASP A 203 -41.41 4.97 -12.01
C ASP A 203 -41.38 3.90 -10.90
N VAL A 204 -41.14 4.29 -9.62
CA VAL A 204 -40.97 3.32 -8.51
C VAL A 204 -42.31 2.98 -7.83
N PHE A 205 -43.14 3.98 -7.59
CA PHE A 205 -44.48 3.85 -7.00
C PHE A 205 -45.51 4.63 -7.84
N PRO A 206 -45.76 4.20 -9.09
CA PRO A 206 -46.72 4.85 -9.98
C PRO A 206 -48.16 4.78 -9.48
#